data_AF-A0A8I5YCE8-F1
#
_entry.id   AF-A0A8I5YCE8-F1
#
_cell.length_a   1.000
_cell.length_b   1.000
_cell.length_c   1.000
_cell.angle_alpha   90.00
_cell.angle_beta   90.00
_cell.angle_gamma   90.00
#
_symmetry.space_group_name_H-M   'P 1'
#
loop_
_entity.id
_entity.type
_entity.pdbx_description
1 polymer ?
#
loop_
_entity_poly.entity_id
_entity_poly.type
_entity_poly.pdbx_seq_one_letter_code
_entity_poly.pdbx_strand_id
1 'polypeptide(L)' 'MASFPPRDNEKEIVRSRTIEELSTPAAPFDRKCGGENWTVAFAPDGSYFAWSLGFHIVKLVLWSRCLKNFLLKTLP' A
#
# COMPACT_ATOMS: atom_id res chain seq x y z
N MET A 1 0.72 -9.22 13.06
CA MET A 1 0.06 -7.98 13.52
C MET A 1 1.08 -6.87 13.31
N ALA A 2 0.85 -5.96 12.36
CA ALA A 2 1.69 -4.77 12.27
C ALA A 2 1.27 -3.85 13.42
N SER A 3 2.21 -3.45 14.27
CA SER A 3 1.96 -2.45 15.30
C SER A 3 2.71 -1.18 14.96
N PHE A 4 2.05 -0.05 15.13
CA PHE A 4 2.73 1.22 15.18
C PHE A 4 3.64 1.28 16.42
N PRO A 5 4.83 1.89 16.35
CA PRO A 5 5.60 2.19 17.54
C PRO A 5 4.78 3.03 18.53
N PRO A 6 5.07 2.97 19.84
CA PRO A 6 4.30 3.70 20.88
C PRO A 6 4.23 5.21 20.68
N ARG A 7 5.12 5.74 19.83
CA ARG A 7 5.15 7.13 19.39
C ARG A 7 5.35 7.12 17.89
N ASP A 8 4.26 7.04 17.15
CA ASP A 8 4.31 7.49 15.77
C ASP A 8 4.67 8.96 15.78
N ASN A 9 5.71 9.31 15.05
CA ASN A 9 5.93 10.71 14.73
C ASN A 9 4.81 11.08 13.76
N GLU A 10 3.73 11.68 14.24
CA GLU A 10 2.65 12.23 13.41
C GLU A 10 3.17 13.07 12.23
N LYS A 11 4.35 13.69 12.40
CA LYS A 11 5.07 14.41 11.34
C LYS A 11 5.56 13.52 10.19
N GLU A 12 5.85 12.25 10.43
CA GLU A 12 6.18 11.27 9.37
C GLU A 12 4.91 10.82 8.62
N ILE A 13 3.75 10.76 9.29
CA ILE A 13 2.48 10.46 8.61
C ILE A 13 2.17 11.55 7.58
N VAL A 14 2.49 12.82 7.88
CA VAL A 14 2.36 13.93 6.90
C VAL A 14 3.25 13.72 5.66
N ARG A 15 4.34 12.96 5.77
CA ARG A 15 5.19 12.58 4.63
C ARG A 15 4.72 11.32 3.92
N SER A 16 3.68 10.65 4.43
CA SER A 16 3.11 9.48 3.78
C SER A 16 2.57 9.87 2.39
N ARG A 17 2.75 8.96 1.45
CA ARG A 17 2.30 9.13 0.07
C ARG A 17 1.41 7.96 -0.29
N THR A 18 0.30 8.26 -0.93
CA THR A 18 -0.54 7.22 -1.53
C THR A 18 0.23 6.57 -2.68
N ILE A 19 0.31 5.25 -2.64
CA ILE A 19 0.76 4.46 -3.77
C ILE A 19 -0.44 4.39 -4.71
N GLU A 20 -0.36 5.04 -5.87
CA GLU A 20 -1.44 5.04 -6.86
C GLU A 20 -1.78 3.62 -7.31
N GLU A 21 -0.79 2.73 -7.35
CA GLU A 21 -1.03 1.32 -7.60
C GLU A 21 -1.94 0.66 -6.54
N LEU A 22 -2.09 1.25 -5.36
CA LEU A 22 -3.00 0.81 -4.30
C LEU A 22 -4.37 1.51 -4.31
N SER A 23 -4.65 2.40 -5.28
CA SER A 23 -6.00 2.92 -5.42
C SER A 23 -6.89 1.87 -6.06
N THR A 24 -8.01 1.53 -5.41
CA THR A 24 -9.09 0.83 -6.11
C THR A 24 -9.62 1.76 -7.21
N PRO A 25 -9.94 1.25 -8.41
CA PRO A 25 -10.71 2.03 -9.36
C PRO A 25 -12.07 2.32 -8.72
N ALA A 26 -12.46 3.59 -8.67
CA ALA A 26 -13.81 3.96 -8.28
C ALA A 26 -14.77 3.42 -9.34
N ALA A 27 -15.33 2.23 -9.13
CA ALA A 27 -16.36 1.74 -10.02
C ALA A 27 -17.60 2.66 -9.86
N PRO A 28 -18.28 3.05 -10.94
CA PRO A 28 -19.46 3.94 -10.84
C PRO A 28 -20.61 3.36 -10.00
N PHE A 29 -20.57 2.06 -9.69
CA PHE A 29 -21.57 1.34 -8.90
C PHE A 29 -21.00 0.70 -7.62
N ASP A 30 -19.90 1.23 -7.08
CA ASP A 30 -19.23 0.68 -5.90
C ASP A 30 -20.01 0.97 -4.59
N ARG A 31 -21.21 0.39 -4.47
CA ARG A 31 -22.04 0.39 -3.25
C ARG A 31 -22.09 -0.97 -2.57
N LYS A 32 -21.21 -1.91 -2.94
CA LYS A 32 -21.20 -3.23 -2.33
C LYS A 32 -20.00 -3.33 -1.39
N CYS A 33 -20.25 -3.20 -0.09
CA CYS A 33 -19.35 -3.59 1.01
C CYS A 33 -18.97 -5.10 1.00
N GLY A 34 -19.05 -5.79 -0.14
CA GLY A 34 -18.67 -7.20 -0.31
C GLY A 34 -17.23 -7.39 -0.79
N GLY A 35 -16.46 -6.31 -0.97
CA GLY A 35 -15.08 -6.32 -1.46
C GLY A 35 -14.01 -6.36 -0.36
N GLU A 36 -14.40 -6.45 0.91
CA GLU A 36 -13.45 -6.34 2.02
C GLU A 36 -12.72 -7.67 2.25
N ASN A 37 -11.48 -7.76 1.78
CA ASN A 37 -10.50 -8.61 2.45
C ASN A 37 -9.13 -7.95 2.37
N TRP A 38 -8.66 -7.46 3.52
CA TRP A 38 -7.52 -6.57 3.70
C TRP A 38 -6.28 -7.37 4.14
N THR A 39 -5.89 -8.38 3.36
CA THR A 39 -4.62 -9.06 3.59
C THR A 39 -3.53 -8.42 2.73
N VAL A 40 -2.41 -8.14 3.39
CA VAL A 40 -1.19 -7.68 2.73
C VAL A 40 -0.05 -8.61 3.13
N ALA A 41 0.90 -8.82 2.21
CA ALA A 41 2.09 -9.61 2.46
C ALA A 41 3.29 -8.99 1.75
N PHE A 42 4.43 -9.02 2.42
CA PHE A 42 5.72 -8.71 1.79
C PHE A 42 6.40 -10.01 1.41
N ALA A 43 7.11 -10.00 0.28
CA ALA A 43 8.03 -11.07 -0.02
C ALA A 43 9.17 -11.09 1.03
N PRO A 44 9.72 -12.26 1.39
CA PRO A 44 10.77 -12.37 2.40
C PRO A 44 12.04 -11.56 2.09
N ASP A 45 12.30 -11.34 0.80
CA ASP A 45 13.43 -10.55 0.28
C ASP A 45 13.12 -9.05 0.17
N GLY A 46 11.88 -8.62 0.46
CA GLY A 46 11.41 -7.24 0.35
C GLY A 46 11.21 -6.74 -1.09
N SER A 47 11.32 -7.61 -2.10
CA SER A 47 11.22 -7.20 -3.50
C SER A 47 9.79 -6.86 -3.92
N TYR A 48 8.81 -7.55 -3.34
CA TYR A 48 7.41 -7.45 -3.71
C TYR A 48 6.49 -7.19 -2.52
N PHE A 49 5.40 -6.49 -2.79
CA PHE A 49 4.28 -6.24 -1.90
C PHE A 49 3.00 -6.75 -2.57
N ALA A 50 2.31 -7.68 -1.92
CA ALA A 50 1.03 -8.21 -2.37
C ALA A 50 -0.09 -7.63 -1.51
N TRP A 51 -1.20 -7.27 -2.15
CA TRP A 51 -2.40 -6.80 -1.47
C TRP A 51 -3.66 -7.26 -2.20
N SER A 52 -4.70 -7.56 -1.42
CA SER A 52 -6.02 -7.92 -1.95
C SER A 52 -6.84 -6.65 -2.25
N LEU A 53 -7.37 -6.59 -3.47
CA LEU A 53 -8.27 -5.54 -3.98
C LEU A 53 -9.75 -5.85 -3.75
N GLY A 54 -10.06 -7.00 -3.12
CA GLY A 54 -11.39 -7.59 -3.14
C GLY A 54 -11.65 -8.39 -4.41
N PHE A 55 -12.84 -9.01 -4.50
CA PHE A 55 -13.31 -9.74 -5.69
C PHE A 55 -12.34 -10.81 -6.24
N HIS A 56 -11.60 -11.51 -5.36
CA HIS A 56 -10.57 -12.48 -5.73
C HIS A 56 -9.39 -11.90 -6.53
N ILE A 57 -9.22 -10.57 -6.53
CA ILE A 57 -8.11 -9.89 -7.18
C ILE A 57 -7.02 -9.65 -6.14
N VAL A 58 -5.84 -10.18 -6.42
CA VAL A 58 -4.60 -9.84 -5.70
C VAL A 58 -3.72 -9.06 -6.65
N LYS A 59 -3.22 -7.92 -6.19
CA LYS A 59 -2.28 -7.12 -6.95
C LYS A 59 -0.89 -7.24 -6.32
N LEU A 60 0.07 -7.48 -7.19
CA LEU A 60 1.48 -7.60 -6.83
C LEU A 60 2.20 -6.34 -7.30
N VAL A 61 2.85 -5.67 -6.37
CA VAL A 61 3.59 -4.42 -6.61
C VAL A 61 5.07 -4.69 -6.39
N LEU A 62 5.92 -4.21 -7.29
CA LEU A 62 7.37 -4.29 -7.14
C LEU A 62 7.84 -3.24 -6.12
N TRP A 63 7.86 -3.63 -4.84
CA TRP A 63 8.10 -2.74 -3.71
C TRP A 63 9.46 -2.03 -3.77
N SER A 64 10.49 -2.73 -4.23
CA SER A 64 11.83 -2.15 -4.41
C SER A 64 11.85 -0.94 -5.35
N ARG A 65 10.98 -0.91 -6.37
CA ARG A 65 10.82 0.23 -7.27
C ARG A 65 10.05 1.37 -6.61
N CYS A 66 9.01 1.05 -5.85
CA CYS A 66 8.26 2.05 -5.07
C CYS A 66 9.21 2.78 -4.10
N LEU A 67 10.01 2.02 -3.33
CA LEU A 67 11.01 2.59 -2.42
C LEU A 67 12.01 3.50 -3.14
N LYS A 68 12.54 3.09 -4.30
CA LYS A 68 13.45 3.94 -5.10
C LYS A 68 12.77 5.25 -5.51
N ASN A 69 11.53 5.22 -5.98
CA ASN A 69 10.79 6.44 -6.33
C ASN A 69 10.54 7.35 -5.12
N PHE A 70 10.37 6.78 -3.92
CA PHE A 70 10.27 7.56 -2.68
C PHE A 70 11.61 8.19 -2.29
N LEU A 71 12.70 7.41 -2.31
CA LEU A 71 14.04 7.88 -1.97
C LEU A 71 14.58 8.90 -2.97
N LEU A 72 14.41 8.68 -4.27
CA LEU A 72 14.92 9.57 -5.32
C LEU A 72 14.23 10.94 -5.33
N LYS A 73 12.96 11.01 -4.90
CA LYS A 73 12.25 12.29 -4.73
C LYS A 73 12.50 12.97 -3.38
N THR A 74 13.36 12.39 -2.53
CA THR A 74 13.75 12.97 -1.24
C THR A 74 15.14 13.61 -1.29
N LEU A 75 15.88 13.45 -2.41
CA LEU A 75 17.05 14.30 -2.64
C LEU A 75 16.55 15.72 -3.02
N PRO A 76 17.00 16.77 -2.30
CA PRO A 76 16.58 18.15 -2.51
C PRO A 76 16.97 18.72 -3.87
#